data_AF-A0A170XEV0-F1
#
_entry.id   AF-A0A170XEV0-F1
#
_cell.length_a   1.000
_cell.length_b   1.000
_cell.length_c   1.000
_cell.angle_alpha   90.00
_cell.angle_beta   90.00
_cell.angle_gamma   90.00
#
_symmetry.space_group_name_H-M   'P 1'
#
loop_
_entity.id
_entity.type
_entity.pdbx_description
1 polymer ?
#
loop_
_entity_poly.entity_id
_entity_poly.type
_entity_poly.pdbx_seq_one_letter_code
_entity_poly.pdbx_strand_id
1 'polypeptide(L)'
;MQTARFLESHVLSVVMNKETEWTIEPWHIRVSFRKAGIHVPDHCISLPVKPIYGPDANLEGKEFCVTITINNKEKVNVRCRIHHWSTNPADRLPHIDYHWLLESEPIFPE
;
A
#
# COMPACT_ATOMS: atom_id res chain seq x y z
N MET A 1 -6.68 -5.00 -22.01
CA MET A 1 -5.56 -5.75 -21.39
C MET A 1 -6.03 -6.28 -20.05
N GLN A 2 -5.80 -7.57 -19.76
CA GLN A 2 -6.34 -8.25 -18.57
C GLN A 2 -5.54 -7.89 -17.31
N THR A 3 -4.22 -7.73 -17.42
CA THR A 3 -3.31 -7.45 -16.29
C THR A 3 -3.50 -6.07 -15.69
N ALA A 4 -3.58 -5.01 -16.51
CA ALA A 4 -3.79 -3.65 -15.97
C ALA A 4 -5.12 -3.53 -15.22
N ARG A 5 -6.22 -4.02 -15.81
CA ARG A 5 -7.53 -4.04 -15.13
C ARG A 5 -7.51 -4.86 -13.85
N PHE A 6 -6.78 -5.97 -13.84
CA PHE A 6 -6.59 -6.79 -12.64
C PHE A 6 -5.86 -6.00 -11.55
N LEU A 7 -4.77 -5.29 -11.86
CA LEU A 7 -4.05 -4.50 -10.87
C LEU A 7 -4.84 -3.27 -10.38
N GLU A 8 -5.57 -2.61 -11.28
CA GLU A 8 -6.40 -1.44 -10.98
C GLU A 8 -7.53 -1.77 -9.99
N SER A 9 -8.05 -3.00 -10.01
CA SER A 9 -9.09 -3.43 -9.06
C SER A 9 -8.57 -3.79 -7.68
N HIS A 10 -7.25 -3.82 -7.44
CA HIS A 10 -6.67 -4.18 -6.14
C HIS A 10 -6.58 -2.98 -5.18
N VAL A 11 -6.76 -3.29 -3.89
CA VAL A 11 -6.39 -2.41 -2.77
C VAL A 11 -5.41 -3.17 -1.89
N LEU A 12 -4.13 -2.81 -1.98
CA LEU A 12 -3.07 -3.49 -1.23
C LEU A 12 -3.04 -3.03 0.22
N SER A 13 -3.03 -3.97 1.16
CA SER A 13 -2.71 -3.66 2.56
C SER A 13 -1.20 -3.50 2.73
N VAL A 14 -0.76 -2.28 3.01
CA VAL A 14 0.63 -1.92 3.29
C VAL A 14 0.82 -1.93 4.79
N VAL A 15 1.32 -3.06 5.29
CA VAL A 15 1.52 -3.30 6.72
C VAL A 15 2.81 -2.64 7.19
N MET A 16 2.69 -1.62 8.04
CA MET A 16 3.79 -0.80 8.52
C MET A 16 3.94 -0.90 10.04
N ASN A 17 5.15 -0.67 10.55
CA ASN A 17 5.40 -0.77 11.98
C ASN A 17 4.71 0.39 12.74
N LYS A 18 4.12 0.11 13.91
CA LYS A 18 3.43 1.11 14.75
C LYS A 18 4.38 1.85 15.71
N GLU A 19 5.54 1.28 16.00
CA GLU A 19 6.49 1.78 17.01
C GLU A 19 7.79 2.35 16.43
N THR A 20 8.23 1.85 15.28
CA THR A 20 9.52 2.15 14.65
C THR A 20 9.30 3.05 13.45
N GLU A 21 10.07 4.12 13.36
CA GLU A 21 10.01 5.06 12.24
C GLU A 21 10.24 4.37 10.89
N TRP A 22 9.50 4.82 9.88
CA TRP A 22 9.63 4.33 8.52
C TRP A 22 9.30 5.43 7.52
N THR A 23 9.82 5.24 6.31
CA THR A 23 9.43 5.98 5.11
C THR A 23 9.02 4.97 4.06
N ILE A 24 7.89 5.21 3.37
CA ILE A 24 7.48 4.31 2.29
C ILE A 24 8.52 4.33 1.17
N GLU A 25 8.96 3.13 0.83
CA GLU A 25 9.94 2.84 -0.21
C GLU A 25 9.41 1.73 -1.13
N PRO A 26 9.91 1.59 -2.37
CA PRO A 26 9.39 0.60 -3.33
C PRO A 26 9.33 -0.83 -2.78
N TRP A 27 10.29 -1.22 -1.94
CA TRP A 27 10.32 -2.57 -1.38
C TRP A 27 9.13 -2.86 -0.45
N HIS A 28 8.59 -1.87 0.25
CA HIS A 28 7.38 -2.02 1.09
C HIS A 28 6.18 -2.40 0.22
N ILE A 29 6.07 -1.76 -0.93
CA ILE A 29 5.02 -2.02 -1.92
C ILE A 29 5.22 -3.40 -2.55
N ARG A 30 6.45 -3.76 -2.93
CA ARG A 30 6.78 -5.11 -3.43
C ARG A 30 6.42 -6.20 -2.44
N VAL A 31 6.74 -6.04 -1.15
CA VAL A 31 6.36 -7.00 -0.10
C VAL A 31 4.84 -7.10 0.01
N SER A 32 4.12 -5.98 -0.11
CA SER A 32 2.66 -5.95 -0.07
C SER A 32 2.03 -6.66 -1.27
N PHE A 33 2.57 -6.47 -2.48
CA PHE A 33 2.19 -7.27 -3.66
C PHE A 33 2.46 -8.77 -3.46
N ARG A 34 3.61 -9.12 -2.88
CA ARG A 34 3.96 -10.52 -2.61
C ARG A 34 2.99 -11.17 -1.64
N LYS A 35 2.52 -10.45 -0.60
CA LYS A 35 1.47 -10.90 0.31
C LYS A 35 0.14 -11.14 -0.42
N ALA A 36 -0.13 -10.38 -1.48
CA ALA A 36 -1.29 -10.58 -2.36
C ALA A 36 -1.07 -11.63 -3.47
N GLY A 37 0.07 -12.34 -3.47
CA GLY A 37 0.38 -13.36 -4.48
C GLY A 37 0.85 -12.83 -5.84
N ILE A 38 1.17 -11.53 -5.93
CA ILE A 38 1.60 -10.87 -7.16
C ILE A 38 3.09 -10.55 -7.08
N HIS A 39 3.84 -10.86 -8.14
CA HIS A 39 5.26 -10.54 -8.21
C HIS A 39 5.50 -9.25 -9.01
N VAL A 40 6.07 -8.23 -8.37
CA VAL A 40 6.42 -6.94 -8.99
C VAL A 40 7.84 -6.54 -8.59
N PRO A 41 8.76 -6.28 -9.52
CA PRO A 41 10.09 -5.74 -9.23
C PRO A 41 10.06 -4.29 -8.76
N ASP A 42 11.02 -3.88 -7.92
CA ASP A 42 11.08 -2.51 -7.36
C ASP A 42 11.17 -1.42 -8.43
N HIS A 43 11.89 -1.66 -9.53
CA HIS A 43 12.03 -0.68 -10.63
C HIS A 43 10.72 -0.43 -11.40
N CYS A 44 9.71 -1.29 -11.25
CA CYS A 44 8.39 -1.10 -11.86
C CYS A 44 7.46 -0.23 -11.00
N ILE A 45 7.85 0.08 -9.76
CA ILE A 45 7.02 0.74 -8.76
C ILE A 45 7.43 2.21 -8.68
N SER A 46 6.49 3.10 -8.96
CA SER A 46 6.65 4.54 -8.73
C SER A 46 5.76 4.99 -7.58
N LEU A 47 6.38 5.61 -6.59
CA LEU A 47 5.70 6.15 -5.41
C LEU A 47 5.13 7.55 -5.69
N PRO A 48 4.20 8.04 -4.85
CA PRO A 48 3.80 9.44 -4.86
C PRO A 48 5.01 10.38 -4.74
N VAL A 49 4.90 11.58 -5.33
CA VAL A 49 5.94 12.61 -5.26
C VAL A 49 6.19 13.05 -3.81
N LYS A 50 5.12 13.15 -3.02
CA LYS A 50 5.21 13.50 -1.60
C LYS A 50 5.54 12.24 -0.79
N PRO A 51 6.63 12.22 -0.01
CA PRO A 51 6.99 11.08 0.82
C PRO A 51 5.94 10.86 1.92
N ILE A 52 5.76 9.59 2.29
CA ILE A 52 4.89 9.17 3.40
C ILE A 52 5.80 8.61 4.49
N TYR A 53 5.74 9.21 5.67
CA TYR A 53 6.50 8.82 6.86
C TYR A 53 5.54 8.38 7.96
N GLY A 54 6.03 7.56 8.87
CA GLY A 54 5.32 7.16 10.07
C GLY A 54 6.27 6.62 11.13
N PRO A 55 5.76 6.08 12.23
CA PRO A 55 4.34 5.80 12.49
C PRO A 55 3.53 7.08 12.77
N ASP A 56 2.33 7.16 12.20
CA ASP A 56 1.36 8.22 12.50
C ASP A 56 -0.05 7.60 12.55
N ALA A 57 -0.70 7.67 13.70
CA ALA A 57 -2.04 7.11 13.90
C ALA A 57 -3.09 7.70 12.94
N ASN A 58 -2.89 8.93 12.45
CA ASN A 58 -3.78 9.57 11.47
C ASN A 58 -3.69 8.95 10.07
N LEU A 59 -2.69 8.11 9.80
CA LEU A 59 -2.54 7.40 8.54
C LEU A 59 -3.24 6.04 8.52
N GLU A 60 -3.67 5.51 9.68
CA GLU A 60 -4.32 4.21 9.74
C GLU A 60 -5.56 4.16 8.86
N GLY A 61 -5.64 3.13 8.01
CA GLY A 61 -6.78 2.93 7.12
C GLY A 61 -6.87 3.92 5.96
N LYS A 62 -5.96 4.90 5.84
CA LYS A 62 -5.92 5.84 4.70
C LYS A 62 -5.23 5.25 3.48
N GLU A 63 -5.58 5.80 2.33
CA GLU A 63 -5.15 5.32 1.01
C GLU A 63 -4.20 6.28 0.30
N PHE A 64 -3.28 5.71 -0.47
CA PHE A 64 -2.47 6.40 -1.46
C PHE A 64 -2.35 5.54 -2.71
N CYS A 65 -2.01 6.15 -3.84
CA CYS A 65 -1.83 5.44 -5.10
C CYS A 65 -0.34 5.28 -5.43
N VAL A 66 0.04 4.10 -5.90
CA VAL A 66 1.32 3.87 -6.56
C VAL A 66 1.09 3.59 -8.03
N THR A 67 2.05 3.95 -8.88
CA THR A 67 1.99 3.65 -10.31
C THR A 67 2.88 2.46 -10.62
N ILE A 68 2.30 1.43 -11.24
CA ILE A 68 3.00 0.23 -11.69
C ILE A 68 3.19 0.29 -13.20
N THR A 69 4.44 0.16 -13.64
CA THR A 69 4.79 0.08 -15.06
C THR A 69 4.87 -1.39 -15.50
N ILE A 70 3.98 -1.80 -16.40
CA ILE A 70 3.89 -3.14 -16.98
C ILE A 70 4.56 -3.12 -18.35
N ASN A 71 5.50 -4.06 -18.58
CA ASN A 71 6.18 -4.24 -19.86
C ASN A 71 6.80 -2.96 -20.44
N ASN A 72 7.28 -2.04 -19.58
CA ASN A 72 7.85 -0.74 -19.95
C ASN A 72 6.95 0.15 -20.82
N LYS A 73 5.63 -0.09 -20.82
CA LYS A 73 4.67 0.62 -21.67
C LYS A 73 3.44 1.06 -20.92
N GLU A 74 2.74 0.12 -20.32
CA GLU A 74 1.45 0.38 -19.69
C GLU A 74 1.68 0.83 -18.23
N LYS A 75 0.98 1.87 -17.81
CA LYS A 75 1.04 2.38 -16.45
C LYS A 75 -0.34 2.23 -15.83
N VAL A 76 -0.39 1.65 -14.63
CA VAL A 76 -1.63 1.46 -13.88
C VAL A 76 -1.46 2.00 -12.47
N ASN A 77 -2.50 2.66 -11.96
CA ASN A 77 -2.54 3.09 -10.58
C ASN A 77 -3.13 1.97 -9.71
N VAL A 78 -2.43 1.65 -8.63
CA VAL A 78 -2.87 0.65 -7.65
C VAL A 78 -3.06 1.36 -6.32
N ARG A 79 -4.21 1.13 -5.69
CA ARG A 79 -4.53 1.69 -4.38
C ARG A 79 -3.80 0.92 -3.30
N CYS A 80 -3.23 1.64 -2.36
CA CYS A 80 -2.49 1.12 -1.22
C CYS A 80 -3.09 1.72 0.06
N ARG A 81 -3.42 0.86 1.02
CA ARG A 81 -3.99 1.26 2.30
C ARG A 81 -3.03 0.93 3.43
N ILE A 82 -2.76 1.90 4.30
CA ILE A 82 -1.86 1.70 5.44
C ILE A 82 -2.57 0.90 6.53
N HIS A 83 -1.85 -0.06 7.09
CA HIS A 83 -2.25 -0.79 8.29
C HIS A 83 -1.08 -0.89 9.27
N HIS A 84 -1.21 -0.32 10.45
CA HIS A 84 -0.19 -0.35 11.49
C HIS A 84 -0.19 -1.69 12.21
N TRP A 85 1.01 -2.25 12.37
CA TRP A 85 1.26 -3.51 13.03
C TRP A 85 2.22 -3.34 14.19
N SER A 86 1.85 -3.94 15.32
CA SER A 86 2.68 -4.02 16.51
C SER A 86 3.27 -5.42 16.69
N THR A 87 4.53 -5.46 17.13
CA THR A 87 5.13 -6.72 17.61
C THR A 87 4.55 -7.14 18.96
N ASN A 88 4.11 -6.18 19.79
CA ASN A 88 3.41 -6.44 21.05
C ASN A 88 1.95 -6.87 20.79
N PRO A 89 1.54 -8.09 21.15
CA PRO A 89 0.17 -8.56 20.92
C PRO A 89 -0.92 -7.67 21.53
N ALA A 90 -0.64 -7.00 22.65
CA ALA A 90 -1.59 -6.11 23.33
C ALA A 90 -1.90 -4.84 22.52
N ASP A 91 -0.98 -4.42 21.66
CA ASP A 91 -1.06 -3.17 20.89
C ASP A 91 -1.47 -3.39 19.42
N ARG A 92 -1.72 -4.64 19.02
CA ARG A 92 -2.14 -5.00 17.66
C ARG A 92 -3.53 -4.47 17.38
N LEU A 93 -3.67 -3.82 16.23
CA LEU A 93 -4.98 -3.46 15.70
C LEU A 93 -5.72 -4.74 15.26
N PRO A 94 -7.06 -4.74 15.34
CA PRO A 94 -7.84 -5.88 14.88
C PRO A 94 -7.62 -6.10 13.39
N HIS A 95 -7.56 -7.38 12.99
CA HIS A 95 -7.56 -7.74 11.58
C HIS A 95 -8.94 -7.38 10.99
N ILE A 96 -8.94 -6.62 9.89
CA ILE A 96 -10.15 -6.27 9.17
C ILE A 96 -10.22 -7.12 7.91
N ASP A 97 -11.12 -8.10 7.92
CA ASP A 97 -11.42 -8.89 6.73
C ASP A 97 -12.04 -7.99 5.65
N TYR A 98 -11.72 -8.28 4.38
CA TYR A 98 -12.25 -7.55 3.22
C TYR A 98 -12.04 -6.03 3.29
N HIS A 99 -10.88 -5.57 3.80
CA HIS A 99 -10.58 -4.14 3.96
C HIS A 99 -10.86 -3.34 2.69
N TRP A 100 -10.63 -3.91 1.51
CA TRP A 100 -10.87 -3.29 0.20
C TRP A 100 -12.34 -2.90 -0.08
N LEU A 101 -13.31 -3.39 0.68
CA LEU A 101 -14.72 -3.01 0.57
C LEU A 101 -15.08 -1.76 1.39
N LEU A 102 -14.24 -1.38 2.35
CA LEU A 102 -14.49 -0.22 3.21
C LEU A 102 -14.08 1.06 2.50
N GLU A 103 -14.84 2.14 2.75
CA GLU A 103 -14.46 3.48 2.33
C GLU A 103 -13.15 3.90 3.03
N SER A 104 -12.34 4.68 2.32
CA SER A 104 -11.06 5.16 2.81
C SER A 104 -10.83 6.59 2.37
N GLU A 105 -10.25 7.38 3.26
CA GLU A 105 -9.79 8.72 2.94
C GLU A 105 -8.41 8.66 2.26
N PRO A 106 -8.12 9.57 1.30
CA PRO A 106 -6.79 9.69 0.73
C PRO A 106 -5.83 10.38 1.70
N ILE A 107 -4.56 9.97 1.70
CA ILE A 107 -3.48 10.59 2.50
C ILE A 107 -3.16 11.99 1.98
N PHE A 108 -3.24 12.17 0.66
CA PHE A 108 -3.02 13.46 0.01
C PHE A 108 -4.36 13.98 -0.52
N PRO A 109 -4.76 15.22 -0.20
CA PRO A 109 -5.89 15.85 -0.88
C PRO A 109 -5.56 15.99 -2.39
N GLU A 110 -6.56 15.74 -3.24
CA GLU A 110 -6.46 15.98 -4.69
C GLU A 110 -6.31 17.47 -5.03
#